data_AF-A0A0L8HUB9-F1
#
_entry.id   AF-A0A0L8HUB9-F1
#
_cell.length_a   1.000
_cell.length_b   1.000
_cell.length_c   1.000
_cell.angle_alpha   90.00
_cell.angle_beta   90.00
_cell.angle_gamma   90.00
#
_symmetry.space_group_name_H-M   'P 1'
#
loop_
_entity.id
_entity.type
_entity.pdbx_description
1 polymer ?
#
loop_
_entity_poly.entity_id
_entity_poly.type
_entity_poly.pdbx_seq_one_letter_code
_entity_poly.pdbx_strand_id
1 'polypeptide(L)'
;CKYNKGAWSKCDPATKTKHRTLTLKAPNDSSCPAIKPQTKQCKGNVNNKGCKYSYGDWSACNTTSNIRTKTMTLESGDGSVCEATKTVTKSCSKKGGKERCFFGPWGEFGPCRNGVKIKKRDVKFGDSECMKRAVKTLSC
;
A
#
# COMPACT_ATOMS: atom_id res chain seq x y z
N CYS A 1 2.88 -35.27 12.95
CA CYS A 1 4.04 -34.39 13.27
C CYS A 1 3.62 -32.98 13.75
N LYS A 2 4.05 -32.55 14.95
CA LYS A 2 3.86 -31.18 15.48
C LYS A 2 5.20 -30.44 15.52
N TYR A 3 5.27 -29.19 15.02
CA TYR A 3 6.53 -28.44 14.89
C TYR A 3 6.50 -27.08 15.60
N ASN A 4 7.66 -26.67 16.12
CA ASN A 4 8.00 -25.30 16.50
C ASN A 4 8.36 -24.50 15.26
N LYS A 5 7.89 -23.25 15.19
CA LYS A 5 8.13 -22.36 14.04
C LYS A 5 9.26 -21.40 14.40
N GLY A 6 10.37 -21.47 13.68
CA GLY A 6 11.42 -20.46 13.76
C GLY A 6 10.99 -19.11 13.19
N ALA A 7 11.82 -18.10 13.42
CA ALA A 7 11.68 -16.79 12.79
C ALA A 7 11.76 -16.89 11.27
N TRP A 8 11.07 -15.98 10.58
CA TRP A 8 11.23 -15.83 9.13
C TRP A 8 12.55 -15.13 8.81
N SER A 9 13.22 -15.56 7.76
CA SER A 9 14.31 -14.81 7.14
C SER A 9 13.82 -13.46 6.59
N LYS A 10 14.77 -12.58 6.27
CA LYS A 10 14.52 -11.43 5.39
C LYS A 10 13.99 -11.91 4.03
N CYS A 11 13.27 -11.05 3.34
CA CYS A 11 12.78 -11.34 1.99
C CYS A 11 13.95 -11.33 1.01
N ASP A 12 14.08 -12.38 0.22
CA ASP A 12 15.02 -12.42 -0.90
C ASP A 12 14.43 -11.61 -2.08
N PRO A 13 15.14 -10.56 -2.55
CA PRO A 13 14.66 -9.72 -3.64
C PRO A 13 14.59 -10.45 -5.00
N ALA A 14 15.42 -11.47 -5.23
CA ALA A 14 15.46 -12.20 -6.50
C ALA A 14 14.29 -13.19 -6.62
N THR A 15 14.10 -14.02 -5.60
CA THR A 15 13.06 -15.06 -5.61
C THR A 15 11.70 -14.57 -5.11
N LYS A 16 11.66 -13.39 -4.47
CA LYS A 16 10.45 -12.83 -3.82
C LYS A 16 9.88 -13.74 -2.73
N THR A 17 10.74 -14.56 -2.13
CA THR A 17 10.37 -15.51 -1.08
C THR A 17 11.14 -15.25 0.21
N LYS A 18 10.60 -15.79 1.31
CA LYS A 18 11.25 -15.87 2.61
C LYS A 18 11.13 -17.28 3.14
N HIS A 19 12.10 -17.67 3.96
CA HIS A 19 12.22 -19.01 4.48
C HIS A 19 12.18 -19.00 6.00
N ARG A 20 11.73 -20.10 6.58
CA ARG A 20 11.92 -20.40 8.00
C ARG A 20 12.10 -21.89 8.19
N THR A 21 12.67 -22.24 9.33
CA THR A 21 12.86 -23.64 9.73
C THR A 21 11.77 -24.05 10.73
N LEU A 22 11.23 -25.25 10.53
CA LEU A 22 10.31 -25.90 11.47
C LEU A 22 11.06 -27.02 12.19
N THR A 23 11.08 -26.99 13.52
CA THR A 23 11.76 -28.01 14.35
C THR A 23 10.73 -28.88 15.03
N LEU A 24 10.88 -30.20 14.99
CA LEU A 24 9.92 -31.13 15.60
C LEU A 24 9.85 -30.91 17.13
N LYS A 25 8.63 -30.89 17.70
CA LYS A 25 8.42 -30.60 19.13
C LYS A 25 8.82 -31.73 20.08
N ALA A 26 8.77 -32.98 19.63
CA ALA A 26 9.12 -34.15 20.42
C ALA A 26 9.71 -35.23 19.50
N PRO A 27 10.78 -35.94 19.90
CA PRO A 27 11.47 -36.92 19.06
C PRO A 27 10.74 -38.27 18.87
N ASN A 28 9.51 -38.42 19.39
CA ASN A 28 8.83 -39.72 19.52
C ASN A 28 8.04 -40.21 18.30
N ASP A 29 8.26 -39.65 17.11
CA ASP A 29 7.57 -40.09 15.89
C ASP A 29 8.61 -40.24 14.77
N SER A 30 9.23 -41.42 14.69
CA SER A 30 10.28 -41.77 13.72
C SER A 30 9.83 -41.68 12.25
N SER A 31 8.53 -41.49 12.02
CA SER A 31 7.93 -41.20 10.73
C SER A 31 8.11 -39.74 10.26
N CYS A 32 8.48 -38.83 11.17
CA CYS A 32 8.53 -37.39 10.93
C CYS A 32 9.97 -36.88 10.81
N PRO A 33 10.29 -36.06 9.79
CA PRO A 33 11.61 -35.42 9.72
C PRO A 33 11.80 -34.44 10.89
N ALA A 34 12.98 -34.47 11.52
CA ALA A 34 13.31 -33.61 12.65
C ALA A 34 13.28 -32.11 12.29
N ILE A 35 13.64 -31.79 11.05
CA ILE A 35 13.70 -30.43 10.50
C ILE A 35 12.91 -30.39 9.20
N LYS A 36 12.02 -29.40 9.07
CA LYS A 36 11.28 -29.15 7.83
C LYS A 36 11.45 -27.69 7.38
N PRO A 37 11.97 -27.42 6.18
CA PRO A 37 12.01 -26.06 5.64
C PRO A 37 10.60 -25.61 5.24
N GLN A 38 10.31 -24.33 5.43
CA GLN A 38 9.08 -23.72 4.96
C GLN A 38 9.38 -22.42 4.20
N THR A 39 8.89 -22.35 2.97
CA THR A 39 8.98 -21.16 2.11
C THR A 39 7.63 -20.49 2.00
N LYS A 40 7.61 -19.15 1.97
CA LYS A 40 6.43 -18.35 1.62
C LYS A 40 6.83 -17.16 0.78
N GLN A 41 5.91 -16.70 -0.06
CA GLN A 41 6.02 -15.40 -0.72
C GLN A 41 6.04 -14.27 0.32
N CYS A 42 6.80 -13.23 0.02
CA CYS A 42 6.81 -12.02 0.83
C CYS A 42 5.46 -11.29 0.71
N LYS A 43 4.89 -10.83 1.83
CA LYS A 43 3.73 -9.94 1.82
C LYS A 43 4.21 -8.51 1.60
N GLY A 44 3.86 -7.92 0.47
CA GLY A 44 4.24 -6.56 0.08
C GLY A 44 4.52 -6.49 -1.41
N ASN A 45 4.34 -5.32 -2.03
CA ASN A 45 4.66 -5.12 -3.43
C ASN A 45 6.19 -5.19 -3.59
N VAL A 46 6.71 -6.37 -3.93
CA VAL A 46 8.15 -6.63 -4.09
C VAL A 46 8.78 -5.79 -5.21
N ASN A 47 7.95 -5.14 -6.04
CA ASN A 47 8.41 -4.18 -7.05
C ASN A 47 8.73 -2.80 -6.46
N ASN A 48 8.41 -2.56 -5.19
CA ASN A 48 8.85 -1.37 -4.50
C ASN A 48 10.18 -1.69 -3.80
N LYS A 49 11.29 -1.30 -4.41
CA LYS A 49 12.68 -1.53 -3.94
C LYS A 49 13.02 -0.76 -2.65
N GLY A 50 12.07 -0.66 -1.72
CA GLY A 50 12.11 0.21 -0.55
C GLY A 50 11.74 1.67 -0.83
N CYS A 51 11.33 2.02 -2.05
CA CYS A 51 11.03 3.40 -2.44
C CYS A 51 9.65 3.88 -1.92
N LYS A 52 9.64 4.63 -0.83
CA LYS A 52 8.45 5.33 -0.34
C LYS A 52 8.41 6.71 -0.97
N TYR A 53 7.27 7.11 -1.51
CA TYR A 53 7.07 8.43 -2.11
C TYR A 53 5.92 9.16 -1.42
N SER A 54 6.10 10.45 -1.20
CA SER A 54 5.02 11.37 -0.83
C SER A 54 4.30 11.86 -2.09
N TYR A 55 3.00 12.12 -1.98
CA TYR A 55 2.19 12.63 -3.09
C TYR A 55 2.09 14.16 -3.01
N GLY A 56 2.43 14.85 -4.09
CA GLY A 56 2.07 16.25 -4.28
C GLY A 56 0.60 16.42 -4.70
N ASP A 57 0.20 17.69 -4.83
CA ASP A 57 -1.13 18.07 -5.29
C ASP A 57 -1.35 17.78 -6.78
N TRP A 58 -2.61 17.59 -7.16
CA TRP A 58 -3.01 17.48 -8.56
C TRP A 58 -3.03 18.85 -9.22
N SER A 59 -2.50 18.93 -10.44
CA SER A 59 -2.59 20.10 -11.29
C SER A 59 -4.04 20.44 -11.67
N ALA A 60 -4.24 21.65 -12.20
CA ALA A 60 -5.43 21.96 -12.97
C ALA A 60 -5.56 21.00 -14.18
N CYS A 61 -6.79 20.85 -14.69
CA CYS A 61 -7.03 20.04 -15.87
C CYS A 61 -6.44 20.72 -17.11
N ASN A 62 -5.60 20.02 -17.85
CA ASN A 62 -5.24 20.42 -19.20
C ASN A 62 -6.44 20.14 -20.13
N THR A 63 -7.08 21.18 -20.64
CA THR A 63 -8.31 21.09 -21.44
C THR A 63 -8.10 20.40 -22.78
N THR A 64 -6.92 20.55 -23.39
CA THR A 64 -6.59 19.94 -24.68
C THR A 64 -6.40 18.42 -24.57
N SER A 65 -5.68 17.96 -23.56
CA SER A 65 -5.38 16.53 -23.37
C SER A 65 -6.33 15.83 -22.39
N ASN A 66 -7.20 16.57 -21.70
CA ASN A 66 -8.05 16.09 -20.61
C ASN A 66 -7.25 15.34 -19.54
N ILE A 67 -6.07 15.84 -19.17
CA ILE A 67 -5.15 15.23 -18.20
C ILE A 67 -4.84 16.18 -17.05
N ARG A 68 -4.81 15.63 -15.83
CA ARG A 68 -4.16 16.20 -14.64
C ARG A 68 -2.91 15.41 -14.31
N THR A 69 -1.91 16.10 -13.81
CA THR A 69 -0.64 15.51 -13.37
C THR A 69 -0.43 15.78 -11.89
N LYS A 70 0.31 14.91 -11.23
CA LYS A 70 0.89 15.20 -9.92
C LYS A 70 2.29 14.63 -9.83
N THR A 71 3.13 15.29 -9.06
CA THR A 71 4.48 14.83 -8.78
C THR A 71 4.50 14.06 -7.48
N MET A 72 5.23 12.95 -7.47
CA MET A 72 5.54 12.15 -6.28
C MET A 72 7.02 12.32 -5.98
N THR A 73 7.36 12.65 -4.73
CA THR A 73 8.74 12.89 -4.31
C THR A 73 9.22 11.77 -3.40
N LEU A 74 10.43 11.28 -3.63
CA LEU A 74 11.02 10.20 -2.84
C LEU A 74 11.15 10.65 -1.38
N GLU A 75 10.54 9.89 -0.47
CA GLU A 75 10.57 10.11 0.97
C GLU A 75 11.60 9.19 1.65
N SER A 76 11.70 7.94 1.18
CA SER A 76 12.72 7.00 1.64
C SER A 76 13.06 5.97 0.57
N GLY A 77 14.31 5.54 0.48
CA GLY A 77 14.78 4.55 -0.49
C GLY A 77 16.18 4.88 -0.98
N ASP A 78 16.80 3.94 -1.69
CA ASP A 78 18.11 4.15 -2.31
C ASP A 78 17.96 5.02 -3.58
N GLY A 79 18.58 6.20 -3.61
CA GLY A 79 18.49 7.15 -4.72
C GLY A 79 19.17 6.67 -6.02
N SER A 80 20.05 5.67 -5.96
CA SER A 80 20.62 5.03 -7.17
C SER A 80 19.62 4.09 -7.85
N VAL A 81 18.58 3.71 -7.12
CA VAL A 81 17.59 2.69 -7.50
C VAL A 81 16.19 3.29 -7.66
N CYS A 82 15.88 4.30 -6.86
CA CYS A 82 14.61 5.00 -6.80
C CYS A 82 14.79 6.39 -7.43
N GLU A 83 14.02 6.69 -8.47
CA GLU A 83 13.98 8.04 -9.04
C GLU A 83 13.58 9.07 -7.97
N ALA A 84 14.25 10.22 -7.92
CA ALA A 84 13.98 11.26 -6.93
C ALA A 84 12.54 11.80 -7.01
N THR A 85 12.00 11.90 -8.23
CA THR A 85 10.62 12.31 -8.47
C THR A 85 9.96 11.43 -9.53
N LYS A 86 8.64 11.27 -9.43
CA LYS A 86 7.82 10.56 -10.41
C LYS A 86 6.58 11.36 -10.75
N THR A 87 6.25 11.45 -12.02
CA THR A 87 5.02 12.12 -12.47
C THR A 87 3.94 11.08 -12.72
N VAL A 88 2.77 11.28 -12.11
CA VAL A 88 1.58 10.46 -12.35
C VAL A 88 0.54 11.30 -13.07
N THR A 89 -0.02 10.74 -14.13
CA THR A 89 -1.06 11.38 -14.93
C THR A 89 -2.38 10.62 -14.81
N LYS A 90 -3.49 11.36 -14.84
CA LYS A 90 -4.85 10.82 -14.86
C LYS A 90 -5.76 11.75 -15.65
N SER A 91 -6.74 11.19 -16.34
CA SER A 91 -7.70 12.01 -17.07
C SER A 91 -8.65 12.77 -16.13
N CYS A 92 -9.03 13.99 -16.51
CA CYS A 92 -9.86 14.85 -15.67
C CYS A 92 -11.29 14.32 -15.55
N SER A 93 -11.86 13.85 -16.66
CA SER A 93 -13.24 13.36 -16.71
C SER A 93 -13.35 11.88 -17.07
N LYS A 94 -14.40 11.21 -16.58
CA LYS A 94 -14.77 9.83 -16.94
C LYS A 94 -15.40 9.79 -18.34
N LYS A 95 -15.64 8.58 -18.87
CA LYS A 95 -16.53 8.39 -20.02
C LYS A 95 -17.91 8.96 -19.64
N GLY A 96 -18.44 9.87 -20.46
CA GLY A 96 -19.68 10.62 -20.16
C GLY A 96 -19.49 12.01 -19.56
N GLY A 97 -18.28 12.59 -19.63
CA GLY A 97 -18.03 14.02 -19.34
C GLY A 97 -17.95 14.40 -17.85
N LYS A 98 -18.44 13.54 -16.94
CA LYS A 98 -18.39 13.80 -15.49
C LYS A 98 -16.96 13.88 -14.95
N GLU A 99 -16.69 14.88 -14.12
CA GLU A 99 -15.39 15.08 -13.50
C GLU A 99 -15.02 13.91 -12.57
N ARG A 100 -13.77 13.47 -12.62
CA ARG A 100 -13.25 12.45 -11.71
C ARG A 100 -12.97 13.05 -10.34
N CYS A 101 -13.15 12.21 -9.33
CA CYS A 101 -12.75 12.55 -7.97
C CYS A 101 -11.23 12.52 -7.82
N PHE A 102 -10.66 13.67 -7.49
CA PHE A 102 -9.28 13.82 -7.09
C PHE A 102 -9.23 14.29 -5.64
N PHE A 103 -8.45 13.59 -4.84
CA PHE A 103 -8.43 13.80 -3.40
C PHE A 103 -7.04 14.22 -2.91
N GLY A 104 -7.03 15.00 -1.83
CA GLY A 104 -5.86 15.26 -1.03
C GLY A 104 -5.49 14.08 -0.10
N PRO A 105 -4.50 14.27 0.78
CA PRO A 105 -4.13 13.28 1.78
C PRO A 105 -5.28 13.02 2.75
N TRP A 106 -5.29 11.82 3.34
CA TRP A 106 -6.20 11.54 4.45
C TRP A 106 -5.72 12.29 5.68
N GLY A 107 -6.65 12.96 6.37
CA GLY A 107 -6.45 13.38 7.73
C GLY A 107 -6.45 12.18 8.68
N GLU A 108 -6.09 12.45 9.93
CA GLU A 108 -6.11 11.48 11.00
C GLU A 108 -7.54 11.04 11.37
N PHE A 109 -7.65 9.87 11.99
CA PHE A 109 -8.91 9.48 12.61
C PHE A 109 -9.20 10.38 13.80
N GLY A 110 -10.39 10.98 13.81
CA GLY A 110 -10.91 11.67 14.97
C GLY A 110 -11.20 10.72 16.13
N PRO A 111 -11.61 11.27 17.29
CA PRO A 111 -11.93 10.49 18.47
C PRO A 111 -13.08 9.51 18.21
N CYS A 112 -13.16 8.45 19.02
CA CYS A 112 -14.28 7.53 19.01
C CYS A 112 -15.54 8.25 19.50
N ARG A 113 -16.60 8.25 18.69
CA ARG A 113 -17.91 8.80 19.04
C ARG A 113 -18.97 7.77 18.65
N ASN A 114 -19.81 7.36 19.59
CA ASN A 114 -20.87 6.37 19.36
C ASN A 114 -20.36 5.07 18.70
N GLY A 115 -19.21 4.54 19.16
CA GLY A 115 -18.61 3.31 18.63
C GLY A 115 -18.02 3.44 17.21
N VAL A 116 -17.85 4.67 16.72
CA VAL A 116 -17.28 4.92 15.39
C VAL A 116 -16.27 6.06 15.45
N LYS A 117 -15.13 5.86 14.80
CA LYS A 117 -14.18 6.93 14.50
C LYS A 117 -14.21 7.27 13.02
N ILE A 118 -14.06 8.55 12.71
CA ILE A 118 -14.20 9.09 11.36
C ILE A 118 -12.90 9.77 10.98
N LYS A 119 -12.45 9.56 9.74
CA LYS A 119 -11.45 10.43 9.10
C LYS A 119 -11.98 10.99 7.80
N LYS A 120 -11.48 12.17 7.44
CA LYS A 120 -11.84 12.87 6.20
C LYS A 120 -10.59 13.15 5.37
N ARG A 121 -10.78 13.44 4.09
CA ARG A 121 -9.77 13.97 3.18
C ARG A 121 -10.40 15.04 2.31
N ASP A 122 -9.58 15.94 1.78
CA ASP A 122 -10.10 16.96 0.89
C ASP A 122 -10.43 16.39 -0.49
N VAL A 123 -11.51 16.90 -1.08
CA VAL A 123 -11.79 16.72 -2.50
C VAL A 123 -11.20 17.94 -3.22
N LYS A 124 -10.14 17.72 -4.00
CA LYS A 124 -9.52 18.78 -4.80
C LYS A 124 -10.33 19.05 -6.08
N PHE A 125 -10.85 18.00 -6.69
CA PHE A 125 -11.69 18.08 -7.89
C PHE A 125 -12.74 16.97 -7.90
N GLY A 126 -13.88 17.23 -8.53
CA GLY A 126 -15.02 16.31 -8.61
C GLY A 126 -16.29 16.86 -7.95
N ASP A 127 -17.35 16.07 -8.05
CA ASP A 127 -18.71 16.46 -7.65
C ASP A 127 -19.08 16.01 -6.22
N SER A 128 -20.36 16.13 -5.87
CA SER A 128 -20.90 15.74 -4.57
C SER A 128 -20.77 14.23 -4.27
N GLU A 129 -20.63 13.36 -5.28
CA GLU A 129 -20.35 11.93 -5.08
C GLU A 129 -18.95 11.75 -4.47
N CYS A 130 -18.00 12.60 -4.89
CA CYS A 130 -16.64 12.60 -4.37
C CYS A 130 -16.60 12.95 -2.89
N MET A 131 -17.45 13.88 -2.44
CA MET A 131 -17.55 14.26 -1.02
C MET A 131 -17.94 13.07 -0.14
N LYS A 132 -18.84 12.20 -0.61
CA LYS A 132 -19.21 10.96 0.12
C LYS A 132 -18.02 10.00 0.24
N ARG A 133 -17.20 9.91 -0.80
CA ARG A 133 -15.98 9.07 -0.86
C ARG A 133 -14.76 9.69 -0.16
N ALA A 134 -14.89 10.92 0.32
CA ALA A 134 -13.89 11.64 1.10
C ALA A 134 -14.03 11.41 2.61
N VAL A 135 -14.98 10.58 3.05
CA VAL A 135 -15.18 10.22 4.46
C VAL A 135 -14.96 8.71 4.62
N LYS A 136 -14.24 8.32 5.68
CA LYS A 136 -14.05 6.92 6.06
C LYS A 136 -14.40 6.73 7.54
N THR A 137 -15.28 5.77 7.81
CA THR A 137 -15.67 5.33 9.14
C THR A 137 -14.94 4.03 9.49
N LEU A 138 -14.65 3.83 10.77
CA LEU A 138 -14.15 2.58 11.32
C LEU A 138 -14.76 2.38 12.70
N SER A 139 -15.16 1.16 13.03
CA SER A 139 -15.62 0.84 14.38
C SER A 139 -14.48 1.00 15.39
N CYS A 140 -14.89 1.47 16.56
CA CYS A 140 -14.16 1.51 17.81
C CYS A 140 -15.17 1.20 18.93
#